data_AF-A0A7J7VMS5-F1
#
_entry.id   AF-A0A7J7VMS5-F1
#
_cell.length_a   1.000
_cell.length_b   1.000
_cell.length_c   1.000
_cell.angle_alpha   90.00
_cell.angle_beta   90.00
_cell.angle_gamma   90.00
#
_symmetry.space_group_name_H-M   'P 1'
#
loop_
_entity.id
_entity.type
_entity.pdbx_description
1 polymer ?
#
loop_
_entity_poly.entity_id
_entity_poly.type
_entity_poly.pdbx_seq_one_letter_code
_entity_poly.pdbx_strand_id
1 'polypeptide(L)'
;MAFSAPGAYLTHQQKVLRLYKRALRHLESFCVHRDKYRYFACLMRARFEEHKDEKNMVRATQLLREAEEEFWHNQHPQPYIFPDSPGGTSYERYECYKVKQLQAETPAGGPFTEALPPARKEGDLPPLWWHIVTRPRERPA
;
A
#
# COMPACT_ATOMS: atom_id res chain seq x y z
N MET A 1 -0.96 -2.83 -11.53
CA MET A 1 -0.28 -4.11 -11.25
C MET A 1 -0.87 -4.72 -9.98
N ALA A 2 -1.62 -5.81 -10.09
CA ALA A 2 -2.19 -6.53 -8.95
C ALA A 2 -1.29 -7.72 -8.58
N PHE A 3 -0.26 -7.46 -7.78
CA PHE A 3 0.53 -8.50 -7.13
C PHE A 3 0.28 -8.39 -5.61
N SER A 4 -0.05 -9.51 -4.97
CA SER A 4 -0.33 -9.57 -3.52
C SER A 4 0.30 -10.84 -2.97
N ALA A 5 1.32 -10.70 -2.12
CA ALA A 5 2.18 -11.80 -1.70
C ALA A 5 1.56 -12.89 -0.78
N PRO A 6 0.26 -12.84 -0.41
CA PRO A 6 -0.40 -14.04 0.13
C PRO A 6 -1.68 -14.50 -0.62
N GLY A 7 -2.06 -13.88 -1.74
CA GLY A 7 -3.31 -14.24 -2.44
C GLY A 7 -3.17 -14.25 -3.96
N ALA A 8 -3.73 -15.28 -4.62
CA ALA A 8 -3.66 -15.43 -6.07
C ALA A 8 -4.34 -14.28 -6.85
N TYR A 9 -5.31 -13.60 -6.24
CA TYR A 9 -6.03 -12.47 -6.83
C TYR A 9 -6.57 -11.51 -5.76
N LEU A 10 -6.92 -10.29 -6.16
CA LEU A 10 -7.61 -9.33 -5.31
C LEU A 10 -9.11 -9.59 -5.30
N THR A 11 -9.70 -9.64 -4.11
CA THR A 11 -11.16 -9.72 -3.95
C THR A 11 -11.82 -8.43 -4.45
N HIS A 12 -13.11 -8.50 -4.84
CA HIS A 12 -13.85 -7.31 -5.27
C HIS A 12 -13.83 -6.20 -4.20
N GLN A 13 -14.06 -6.55 -2.94
CA GLN A 13 -13.94 -5.63 -1.80
C GLN A 13 -12.55 -4.97 -1.73
N GLN A 14 -11.47 -5.73 -1.88
CA GLN A 14 -10.11 -5.17 -1.88
C GLN A 14 -9.88 -4.20 -3.05
N LYS A 15 -10.44 -4.47 -4.23
CA LYS A 15 -10.36 -3.56 -5.39
C LYS A 15 -11.09 -2.25 -5.10
N VAL A 16 -12.32 -2.32 -4.57
CA VAL A 16 -13.11 -1.14 -4.17
C VAL A 16 -12.36 -0.31 -3.12
N LEU A 17 -11.81 -0.94 -2.08
CA LEU A 17 -11.07 -0.23 -1.03
C LEU A 17 -9.79 0.44 -1.56
N ARG A 18 -9.08 -0.22 -2.49
CA ARG A 18 -7.90 0.36 -3.15
C ARG A 18 -8.29 1.53 -4.04
N LEU A 19 -9.38 1.43 -4.80
CA LEU A 19 -9.92 2.53 -5.61
C LEU A 19 -10.31 3.72 -4.72
N TYR A 20 -11.04 3.49 -3.63
CA TYR A 20 -11.44 4.52 -2.67
C TYR A 20 -10.22 5.28 -2.10
N LYS A 21 -9.20 4.53 -1.65
CA LYS A 21 -7.95 5.14 -1.14
C LYS A 21 -7.26 5.98 -2.22
N ARG A 22 -7.18 5.49 -3.47
CA ARG A 22 -6.58 6.23 -4.59
C ARG A 22 -7.38 7.49 -4.92
N ALA A 23 -8.70 7.38 -5.03
CA ALA A 23 -9.60 8.50 -5.29
C ALA A 23 -9.40 9.63 -4.27
N LEU A 24 -9.36 9.30 -2.97
CA LEU A 24 -9.12 10.30 -1.93
C LEU A 24 -7.72 10.94 -1.98
N ARG A 25 -6.67 10.20 -2.35
CA ARG A 25 -5.31 10.77 -2.47
C ARG A 25 -5.16 11.69 -3.68
N HIS A 26 -5.79 11.35 -4.81
CA HIS A 26 -5.82 12.24 -5.97
C HIS A 26 -6.71 13.46 -5.71
N LEU A 27 -7.84 13.28 -5.00
CA LEU A 27 -8.68 14.39 -4.57
C LEU A 27 -7.92 15.36 -3.65
N GLU A 28 -7.13 14.84 -2.70
CA GLU A 28 -6.22 15.63 -1.85
C GLU A 28 -5.16 16.37 -2.67
N SER A 29 -4.71 15.79 -3.79
CA SER A 29 -3.75 16.43 -4.70
C SER A 29 -4.36 17.61 -5.46
N PHE A 30 -5.64 17.55 -5.85
CA PHE A 30 -6.35 18.70 -6.44
C PHE A 30 -6.79 19.73 -5.39
N CYS A 31 -7.29 19.27 -4.25
CA CYS A 31 -7.82 20.12 -3.18
C CYS A 31 -6.75 20.36 -2.13
N VAL A 32 -5.81 21.27 -2.42
CA VAL A 32 -4.66 21.56 -1.55
C VAL A 32 -5.08 21.99 -0.13
N HIS A 33 -6.14 22.81 -0.02
CA HIS A 33 -6.63 23.29 1.27
C HIS A 33 -7.47 22.23 2.00
N ARG A 34 -7.20 22.06 3.30
CA ARG A 34 -7.70 20.93 4.11
C ARG A 34 -9.22 20.97 4.32
N ASP A 35 -9.78 22.15 4.47
CA ASP A 35 -11.21 22.42 4.58
C ASP A 35 -11.97 22.03 3.30
N LYS A 36 -11.49 22.50 2.15
CA LYS A 36 -12.04 22.18 0.83
C LYS A 36 -11.93 20.69 0.54
N TYR A 37 -10.76 20.09 0.81
CA TYR A 37 -10.57 18.65 0.69
C TYR A 37 -11.55 17.87 1.56
N ARG A 38 -11.72 18.27 2.82
CA ARG A 38 -12.61 17.56 3.75
C ARG A 38 -14.04 17.54 3.26
N TYR A 39 -14.53 18.66 2.73
CA TYR A 39 -15.85 18.74 2.11
C TYR A 39 -16.01 17.72 0.97
N PHE A 40 -15.12 17.76 -0.03
CA PHE A 40 -15.22 16.84 -1.17
C PHE A 40 -14.95 15.37 -0.79
N ALA A 41 -14.12 15.11 0.22
CA ALA A 41 -13.88 13.75 0.72
C ALA A 41 -15.13 13.16 1.36
N CYS A 42 -15.93 13.97 2.08
CA CYS A 42 -17.23 13.55 2.60
C CYS A 42 -18.23 13.26 1.47
N LEU A 43 -18.27 14.11 0.42
CA LEU A 43 -19.11 13.85 -0.75
C LEU A 43 -18.70 12.57 -1.48
N MET A 44 -17.39 12.35 -1.65
CA MET A 44 -16.87 11.12 -2.24
C MET A 44 -17.26 9.90 -1.38
N ARG A 45 -17.15 10.00 -0.06
CA ARG A 45 -17.60 8.93 0.84
C ARG A 45 -19.09 8.62 0.68
N ALA A 46 -19.94 9.63 0.61
CA ALA A 46 -21.38 9.45 0.38
C ALA A 46 -21.64 8.69 -0.93
N ARG A 47 -20.98 9.06 -2.04
CA ARG A 47 -21.08 8.35 -3.33
C ARG A 47 -20.71 6.87 -3.24
N PHE A 48 -19.66 6.52 -2.47
CA PHE A 48 -19.29 5.12 -2.25
C PHE A 48 -20.28 4.39 -1.34
N GLU A 49 -20.90 5.08 -0.38
CA GLU A 49 -21.89 4.50 0.54
C GLU A 49 -23.24 4.23 -0.15
N GLU A 50 -23.63 5.02 -1.15
CA GLU A 50 -24.87 4.82 -1.95
C GLU A 50 -24.97 3.41 -2.57
N HIS A 51 -23.84 2.80 -2.93
CA HIS A 51 -23.79 1.47 -3.55
C HIS A 51 -23.18 0.39 -2.65
N LYS A 52 -23.05 0.65 -1.35
CA LYS A 52 -22.42 -0.27 -0.39
C LYS A 52 -23.17 -1.60 -0.27
N ASP A 53 -24.51 -1.55 -0.30
CA ASP A 53 -25.38 -2.70 -0.05
C ASP A 53 -25.86 -3.39 -1.34
N GLU A 54 -25.18 -3.18 -2.47
CA GLU A 54 -25.48 -3.84 -3.74
C GLU A 54 -25.16 -5.33 -3.68
N LYS A 55 -26.20 -6.18 -3.79
CA LYS A 55 -26.08 -7.64 -3.68
C LYS A 55 -25.74 -8.30 -5.02
N ASN A 56 -26.06 -7.66 -6.14
CA ASN A 56 -25.76 -8.20 -7.46
C ASN A 56 -24.29 -7.97 -7.81
N MET A 57 -23.47 -9.01 -7.72
CA MET A 57 -22.03 -8.95 -7.98
C MET A 57 -21.67 -8.56 -9.43
N VAL A 58 -22.53 -8.84 -10.41
CA VAL A 58 -22.31 -8.41 -11.80
C VAL A 58 -22.42 -6.89 -11.87
N ARG A 59 -23.47 -6.32 -11.28
CA ARG A 59 -23.66 -4.88 -11.19
C ARG A 59 -22.57 -4.21 -10.38
N ALA A 60 -22.18 -4.77 -9.23
CA ALA A 60 -21.09 -4.24 -8.41
C ALA A 60 -19.74 -4.23 -9.16
N THR A 61 -19.52 -5.20 -10.05
CA THR A 61 -18.31 -5.25 -10.90
C THR A 61 -18.37 -4.22 -12.02
N GLN A 62 -19.54 -4.02 -12.63
CA GLN A 62 -19.76 -3.00 -13.64
C GLN A 62 -19.56 -1.58 -13.06
N LEU A 63 -20.15 -1.30 -11.90
CA LEU A 63 -19.96 -0.02 -11.18
C LEU A 63 -18.49 0.23 -10.84
N LEU A 64 -17.76 -0.81 -10.40
CA LEU A 64 -16.34 -0.69 -10.13
C LEU A 64 -15.55 -0.36 -11.40
N ARG A 65 -15.89 -0.95 -12.54
CA ARG A 65 -15.24 -0.68 -13.84
C ARG A 65 -15.47 0.77 -14.27
N GLU A 66 -16.72 1.23 -14.24
CA GLU A 66 -17.09 2.60 -14.56
C GLU A 66 -16.41 3.61 -13.63
N ALA A 67 -16.31 3.30 -12.33
CA ALA A 67 -15.60 4.12 -11.37
C ALA A 67 -14.08 4.15 -11.59
N GLU A 68 -13.48 3.04 -12.06
CA GLU A 68 -12.07 3.01 -12.46
C GLU A 68 -11.81 3.86 -13.71
N GLU A 69 -12.73 3.85 -14.68
CA GLU A 69 -12.69 4.71 -15.87
C GLU A 69 -12.83 6.20 -15.47
N GLU A 70 -13.83 6.55 -14.65
CA GLU A 70 -14.01 7.91 -14.12
C GLU A 70 -12.75 8.39 -13.36
N PHE A 71 -12.19 7.53 -12.51
CA PHE A 71 -10.96 7.84 -11.78
C PHE A 71 -9.78 8.07 -12.74
N TRP A 72 -9.63 7.25 -13.78
CA TRP A 72 -8.55 7.36 -14.75
C TRP A 72 -8.59 8.69 -15.51
N HIS A 73 -9.79 9.11 -15.94
CA HIS A 73 -9.97 10.37 -16.65
C HIS A 73 -9.71 11.60 -15.76
N ASN A 74 -9.99 11.49 -14.46
CA ASN A 74 -9.93 12.61 -13.52
C ASN A 74 -8.72 12.56 -12.58
N GLN A 75 -7.71 11.73 -12.85
CA GLN A 75 -6.55 11.62 -11.97
C GLN A 75 -5.63 12.85 -12.07
N HIS A 76 -5.13 13.32 -10.92
CA HIS A 76 -4.14 14.39 -10.90
C HIS A 76 -2.87 14.00 -11.68
N PRO A 77 -2.34 14.85 -12.59
CA PRO A 77 -1.16 14.52 -13.40
C PRO A 77 0.11 14.22 -12.58
N GLN A 78 0.28 14.93 -11.45
CA GLN A 78 1.39 14.73 -10.53
C GLN A 78 0.84 14.57 -9.10
N PRO A 79 0.35 13.39 -8.71
CA PRO A 79 -0.26 13.20 -7.40
C PRO A 79 0.76 13.42 -6.28
N TYR A 80 0.28 13.80 -5.09
CA TYR A 80 1.13 13.86 -3.91
C TYR A 80 1.62 12.47 -3.52
N ILE A 81 2.94 12.29 -3.53
CA ILE A 81 3.61 11.06 -3.10
C ILE A 81 4.42 11.39 -1.85
N PHE A 82 4.22 10.61 -0.77
CA PHE A 82 4.97 10.81 0.47
C PHE A 82 6.47 10.60 0.21
N PRO A 83 7.36 11.37 0.87
CA PRO A 83 8.80 11.35 0.57
C PRO A 83 9.43 9.96 0.57
N ASP A 84 9.09 9.13 1.56
CA ASP A 84 9.67 7.79 1.75
C ASP A 84 8.88 6.69 1.01
N SER A 85 7.74 7.01 0.37
CA SER A 85 6.98 6.05 -0.44
C SER A 85 7.61 5.86 -1.82
N PRO A 86 7.38 4.73 -2.51
CA PRO A 86 7.85 4.54 -3.89
C PRO A 86 7.42 5.69 -4.80
N GLY A 87 8.38 6.27 -5.53
CA GLY A 87 8.18 7.48 -6.36
C GLY A 87 8.26 8.81 -5.60
N GLY A 88 8.49 8.78 -4.28
CA GLY A 88 8.71 9.95 -3.44
C GLY A 88 10.13 10.50 -3.55
N THR A 89 10.33 11.74 -3.11
CA THR A 89 11.61 12.47 -3.23
C THR A 89 12.74 11.96 -2.33
N SER A 90 12.41 11.12 -1.35
CA SER A 90 13.35 10.51 -0.41
C SER A 90 13.29 8.97 -0.43
N TYR A 91 12.63 8.41 -1.45
CA TYR A 91 12.53 6.98 -1.63
C TYR A 91 13.93 6.38 -1.79
N GLU A 92 14.20 5.32 -1.02
CA GLU A 92 15.50 4.61 -1.00
C GLU A 92 16.74 5.49 -0.69
N ARG A 93 16.54 6.74 -0.25
CA ARG A 93 17.64 7.68 0.06
C ARG A 93 18.67 7.11 1.02
N TYR A 94 18.23 6.29 1.97
CA TYR A 94 19.08 5.73 3.03
C TYR A 94 19.55 4.28 2.76
N GLU A 95 19.17 3.67 1.63
CA GLU A 95 19.57 2.28 1.33
C GLU A 95 21.09 2.11 1.25
N CYS A 96 21.81 3.12 0.76
CA CYS A 96 23.28 3.10 0.69
C CYS A 96 23.96 2.95 2.07
N TYR A 97 23.32 3.39 3.16
CA TYR A 97 23.81 3.20 4.52
C TYR A 97 23.42 1.82 5.07
N LYS A 98 22.24 1.30 4.68
CA LYS A 98 21.78 -0.05 5.04
C LYS A 98 22.63 -1.14 4.40
N VAL A 99 23.05 -0.97 3.15
CA VAL A 99 23.94 -1.93 2.46
C VAL A 99 25.28 -2.08 3.19
N LYS A 100 25.86 -0.98 3.67
CA LYS A 100 27.11 -1.03 4.46
C LYS A 100 26.92 -1.79 5.77
N GLN A 101 25.80 -1.57 6.45
CA GLN A 101 25.45 -2.29 7.67
C GLN A 101 25.23 -3.79 7.38
N LEU A 102 24.46 -4.12 6.34
CA LEU A 102 24.20 -5.51 5.92
C LEU A 102 25.48 -6.24 5.53
N GLN A 103 26.38 -5.61 4.78
CA GLN A 103 27.67 -6.21 4.40
C GLN A 103 28.56 -6.48 5.61
N ALA A 104 28.45 -5.68 6.67
CA ALA A 104 29.18 -5.90 7.92
C ALA A 104 28.54 -7.01 8.80
N GLU A 105 27.21 -7.17 8.75
CA GLU A 105 26.44 -8.01 9.67
C GLU A 105 25.99 -9.36 9.07
N THR A 106 26.06 -9.55 7.75
CA THR A 106 25.55 -10.76 7.07
C THR A 106 26.64 -11.81 6.86
N PRO A 107 26.49 -13.05 7.35
CA PRO A 107 27.40 -14.16 7.06
C PRO A 107 27.30 -14.64 5.60
N ALA A 108 28.34 -15.28 5.07
CA ALA A 108 28.52 -15.60 3.64
C ALA A 108 27.42 -16.46 2.97
N GLY A 109 26.51 -17.09 3.74
CA GLY A 109 25.48 -18.01 3.24
C GLY A 109 24.17 -17.38 2.78
N GLY A 110 23.90 -16.09 3.09
CA GLY A 110 22.71 -15.36 2.64
C GLY A 110 21.34 -15.84 3.18
N PRO A 111 20.24 -15.11 2.90
CA PRO A 111 18.88 -15.46 3.33
C PRO A 111 18.18 -16.47 2.40
N PHE A 112 17.42 -17.42 2.97
CA PHE A 112 16.74 -18.51 2.24
C PHE A 112 15.19 -18.46 2.31
N THR A 113 14.51 -17.33 2.02
CA THR A 113 13.04 -17.12 1.77
C THR A 113 12.24 -16.23 2.77
N GLU A 114 11.07 -15.72 2.36
CA GLU A 114 10.36 -14.55 2.97
C GLU A 114 9.00 -14.83 3.68
N ALA A 115 8.40 -16.02 3.65
CA ALA A 115 7.08 -16.28 4.26
C ALA A 115 7.14 -17.35 5.36
N LEU A 116 6.80 -16.98 6.62
CA LEU A 116 7.15 -17.80 7.79
C LEU A 116 6.00 -17.93 8.80
N PRO A 117 5.74 -19.16 9.31
CA PRO A 117 4.76 -19.38 10.36
C PRO A 117 5.25 -18.82 11.71
N PRO A 118 4.35 -18.48 12.66
CA PRO A 118 4.75 -18.05 14.00
C PRO A 118 5.39 -19.19 14.80
N ALA A 119 6.18 -18.84 15.82
CA ALA A 119 6.67 -19.80 16.83
C ALA A 119 5.49 -20.46 17.57
N ARG A 120 5.59 -21.76 17.84
CA ARG A 120 4.47 -22.57 18.38
C ARG A 120 4.68 -23.07 19.80
N LYS A 121 5.89 -23.02 20.35
CA LYS A 121 6.22 -23.44 21.72
C LYS A 121 6.87 -22.29 22.48
N GLU A 122 6.71 -22.32 23.80
CA GLU A 122 7.36 -21.38 24.70
C GLU A 122 8.89 -21.58 24.65
N GLY A 123 9.63 -20.50 24.36
CA GLY A 123 11.08 -20.53 24.16
C GLY A 123 11.56 -20.65 22.71
N ASP A 124 10.68 -21.00 21.76
CA ASP A 124 11.04 -21.08 20.34
C ASP A 124 11.01 -19.69 19.67
N LEU A 125 11.98 -19.43 18.78
CA LEU A 125 11.99 -18.26 17.90
C LEU A 125 11.29 -18.59 16.56
N PRO A 126 10.57 -17.64 15.93
CA PRO A 126 9.95 -17.89 14.64
C PRO A 126 10.99 -18.28 13.58
N PRO A 127 10.72 -19.21 12.65
CA PRO A 127 11.67 -19.52 11.58
C PRO A 127 12.04 -18.29 10.75
N LEU A 128 13.29 -18.22 10.26
CA LEU A 128 13.94 -17.10 9.53
C LEU A 128 13.66 -15.68 10.10
N TRP A 129 13.39 -15.55 11.40
CA TRP A 129 13.17 -14.29 12.10
C TRP A 129 14.36 -13.32 12.00
N TRP A 130 15.58 -13.86 11.81
CA TRP A 130 16.83 -13.11 11.85
C TRP A 130 16.80 -11.91 10.91
N HIS A 131 16.55 -12.09 9.61
CA HIS A 131 16.55 -10.99 8.63
C HIS A 131 15.46 -9.94 8.85
N ILE A 132 14.38 -10.29 9.56
CA ILE A 132 13.30 -9.35 9.89
C ILE A 132 13.68 -8.52 11.13
N VAL A 133 14.23 -9.16 12.16
CA VAL A 133 14.58 -8.51 13.43
C VAL A 133 15.91 -7.77 13.34
N THR A 134 16.88 -8.31 12.59
CA THR A 134 18.18 -7.69 12.32
C THR A 134 18.17 -6.86 11.03
N ARG A 135 16.99 -6.53 10.48
CA ARG A 135 16.93 -5.62 9.33
C ARG A 135 17.54 -4.27 9.73
N PRO A 136 18.34 -3.65 8.85
CA PRO A 136 18.89 -2.32 9.09
C PRO A 136 17.79 -1.32 9.43
N ARG A 137 18.13 -0.35 10.28
CA ARG A 137 17.20 0.73 10.61
C ARG A 137 16.83 1.49 9.34
N GLU A 138 15.59 1.96 9.25
CA GLU A 138 15.14 2.78 8.11
C GLU A 138 15.97 4.07 7.98
N ARG A 139 16.45 4.59 9.12
CA ARG A 139 17.37 5.72 9.23
C ARG A 139 18.55 5.30 10.12
N PRO A 140 19.64 4.76 9.55
CA PRO A 140 20.82 4.33 10.30
C PRO A 140 21.83 5.48 10.54
N ALA A 141 21.45 6.73 10.27
CA ALA A 141 22.20 7.95 10.59
C ALA A 141 21.88 8.45 11.99
#